data_AF-A0A2V2EN64-F1
#
_entry.id   AF-A0A2V2EN64-F1
#
_cell.length_a   1.000
_cell.length_b   1.000
_cell.length_c   1.000
_cell.angle_alpha   90.00
_cell.angle_beta   90.00
_cell.angle_gamma   90.00
#
_symmetry.space_group_name_H-M   'P 1'
#
loop_
_entity.id
_entity.type
_entity.pdbx_description
1 polymer ?
#
loop_
_entity_poly.entity_id
_entity_poly.type
_entity_poly.pdbx_seq_one_letter_code
_entity_poly.pdbx_strand_id
1 'polypeptide(L)'
;MFSCNDESIREEGVSCKKLSEPETTYNLEVADFHTYYVSDACVLVHNLDCGGLRGSNNPNTKQAAVRGRQMHRDYNYGAGTIKEFTIPGYGRADAVDLSKRIVYELKPNNPKAIARGYKQLARYAEGLSRTRGGQWITKLFTY
;
A
#
# COMPACT_ATOMS: atom_id res chain seq x y z
N MET A 1 -4.87 -33.60 46.31
CA MET A 1 -6.06 -33.33 45.47
C MET A 1 -6.84 -32.23 46.15
N PHE A 2 -6.75 -30.98 45.69
CA PHE A 2 -7.53 -29.86 46.21
C PHE A 2 -8.01 -29.00 45.05
N SER A 3 -9.25 -28.52 45.15
CA SER A 3 -9.98 -27.86 44.07
C SER A 3 -9.46 -26.45 43.81
N CYS A 4 -9.47 -26.03 42.55
CA CYS A 4 -9.32 -24.62 42.19
C CYS A 4 -10.71 -23.99 42.23
N ASN A 5 -10.93 -23.02 43.11
CA ASN A 5 -12.10 -22.16 43.06
C ASN A 5 -11.67 -20.78 42.53
N ASP A 6 -12.37 -20.34 41.50
CA ASP A 6 -12.18 -19.09 40.78
C ASP A 6 -12.81 -17.92 41.57
N GLU A 7 -12.04 -16.88 41.88
CA GLU A 7 -12.61 -15.62 42.41
C GLU A 7 -11.72 -14.39 42.14
N SER A 8 -12.04 -13.68 41.05
CA SER A 8 -11.83 -12.25 40.76
C SER A 8 -10.56 -11.51 41.26
N ILE A 9 -9.73 -11.06 40.32
CA ILE A 9 -8.61 -10.13 40.56
C ILE A 9 -9.12 -8.68 40.74
N ARG A 10 -8.54 -7.94 41.69
CA ARG A 10 -8.65 -6.48 41.84
C ARG A 10 -7.29 -5.84 41.61
N GLU A 11 -7.21 -4.76 40.84
CA GLU A 11 -5.96 -4.03 40.58
C GLU A 11 -5.69 -2.97 41.65
N GLU A 12 -4.52 -2.99 42.28
CA GLU A 12 -4.05 -1.93 43.18
C GLU A 12 -2.89 -1.12 42.55
N GLY A 13 -2.84 0.17 42.85
CA GLY A 13 -2.11 1.17 42.06
C GLY A 13 -0.59 1.18 42.18
N VAL A 14 0.08 1.63 41.12
CA VAL A 14 1.55 1.72 41.01
C VAL A 14 2.09 2.96 41.75
N SER A 15 3.19 2.76 42.51
CA SER A 15 3.89 3.81 43.25
C SER A 15 5.34 3.99 42.73
N CYS A 16 5.70 5.19 42.31
CA CYS A 16 7.01 5.50 41.73
C CYS A 16 7.95 6.17 42.74
N LYS A 17 9.12 5.56 42.99
CA LYS A 17 10.19 6.11 43.82
C LYS A 17 11.16 6.96 43.00
N LYS A 18 11.59 8.11 43.54
CA LYS A 18 12.58 8.98 42.92
C LYS A 18 13.98 8.65 43.45
N LEU A 19 14.90 8.28 42.56
CA LEU A 19 16.32 8.08 42.89
C LEU A 19 17.04 9.43 43.00
N SER A 20 18.05 9.51 43.87
CA SER A 20 18.83 10.74 44.13
C SER A 20 19.98 10.94 43.15
N GLU A 21 20.43 9.88 42.48
CA GLU A 21 21.53 9.89 41.50
C GLU A 21 21.14 9.04 40.28
N PRO A 22 21.66 9.35 39.07
CA PRO A 22 21.30 8.63 37.85
C PRO A 22 21.98 7.26 37.76
N GLU A 23 21.18 6.21 37.60
CA GLU A 23 21.64 4.83 37.41
C GLU A 23 21.77 4.51 35.90
N THR A 24 22.86 3.85 35.49
CA THR A 24 23.12 3.52 34.08
C THR A 24 22.48 2.18 33.71
N THR A 25 21.61 2.15 32.70
CA THR A 25 20.90 0.93 32.27
C THR A 25 21.11 0.62 30.78
N TYR A 26 21.34 -0.66 30.47
CA TYR A 26 21.42 -1.23 29.12
C TYR A 26 20.57 -2.51 29.07
N ASN A 27 19.81 -2.77 28.00
CA ASN A 27 19.18 -4.08 27.77
C ASN A 27 18.91 -4.33 26.26
N LEU A 28 19.58 -5.33 25.69
CA LEU A 28 19.50 -5.92 24.33
C LEU A 28 20.13 -7.34 24.43
N GLU A 29 19.81 -8.39 23.66
CA GLU A 29 18.77 -8.71 22.67
C GLU A 29 18.68 -10.27 22.61
N VAL A 30 17.51 -10.90 22.36
CA VAL A 30 17.39 -12.37 22.28
C VAL A 30 16.42 -12.88 21.19
N ALA A 31 16.67 -14.13 20.75
CA ALA A 31 16.19 -14.69 19.49
C ALA A 31 14.93 -15.58 19.58
N ASP A 32 14.14 -15.52 20.66
CA ASP A 32 12.86 -16.22 20.77
C ASP A 32 11.86 -15.46 21.67
N PHE A 33 10.58 -15.88 21.67
CA PHE A 33 9.39 -15.09 22.00
C PHE A 33 9.49 -14.06 23.15
N HIS A 34 8.97 -12.86 22.88
CA HIS A 34 8.92 -11.70 23.78
C HIS A 34 7.50 -11.14 23.92
N THR A 35 7.16 -10.68 25.12
CA THR A 35 5.94 -9.91 25.41
C THR A 35 6.30 -8.44 25.59
N TYR A 36 5.64 -7.55 24.86
CA TYR A 36 5.95 -6.11 24.85
C TYR A 36 5.04 -5.32 25.79
N TYR A 37 5.61 -4.38 26.55
CA TYR A 37 4.85 -3.29 27.18
C TYR A 37 4.74 -2.11 26.20
N VAL A 38 3.52 -1.62 26.00
CA VAL A 38 3.23 -0.44 25.17
C VAL A 38 2.83 0.72 26.09
N SER A 39 3.48 1.86 25.92
CA SER A 39 3.01 3.15 26.44
C SER A 39 2.41 3.99 25.33
N ASP A 40 1.67 5.04 25.70
CA ASP A 40 0.94 5.96 24.81
C ASP A 40 1.80 6.63 23.71
N ALA A 41 3.13 6.49 23.79
CA ALA A 41 4.10 7.16 22.93
C ALA A 41 4.35 6.51 21.56
N CYS A 42 3.82 5.30 21.28
CA CYS A 42 3.87 4.64 19.95
C CYS A 42 5.24 4.65 19.25
N VAL A 43 6.33 4.38 19.97
CA VAL A 43 7.70 4.47 19.44
C VAL A 43 8.02 3.31 18.48
N LEU A 44 8.29 3.65 17.22
CA LEU A 44 8.73 2.70 16.20
C LEU A 44 10.26 2.75 16.06
N VAL A 45 10.95 1.73 16.55
CA VAL A 45 12.41 1.61 16.42
C VAL A 45 12.77 1.07 15.03
N HIS A 46 13.84 1.63 14.46
CA HIS A 46 14.43 1.17 13.21
C HIS A 46 15.93 0.96 13.42
N ASN A 47 16.46 -0.18 12.96
CA ASN A 47 17.89 -0.40 12.94
C ASN A 47 18.56 0.58 11.96
N LEU A 48 19.83 0.90 12.23
CA LEU A 48 20.65 1.67 11.29
C LEU A 48 20.61 0.98 9.91
N ASP A 49 20.55 1.77 8.84
CA ASP A 49 20.33 1.32 7.45
C ASP A 49 18.94 0.72 7.09
N CYS A 50 17.91 0.90 7.91
CA CYS A 50 16.51 0.59 7.49
C CYS A 50 16.05 1.37 6.24
N GLY A 51 16.77 2.43 5.86
CA GLY A 51 16.54 3.26 4.68
C GLY A 51 16.98 2.64 3.35
N GLY A 52 17.05 1.30 3.27
CA GLY A 52 17.60 0.53 2.15
C GLY A 52 17.14 0.97 0.76
N LEU A 53 18.00 0.69 -0.23
CA LEU A 53 17.97 1.16 -1.62
C LEU A 53 16.56 1.57 -2.11
N ARG A 54 16.39 2.86 -2.39
CA ARG A 54 15.09 3.44 -2.79
C ARG A 54 14.92 3.49 -4.32
N GLY A 55 13.68 3.57 -4.78
CA GLY A 55 13.36 3.65 -6.21
C GLY A 55 13.90 2.44 -6.98
N SER A 56 14.41 2.67 -8.18
CA SER A 56 14.93 1.62 -9.10
C SER A 56 16.14 0.82 -8.57
N ASN A 57 16.79 1.30 -7.51
CA ASN A 57 17.93 0.63 -6.91
C ASN A 57 17.52 -0.52 -5.98
N ASN A 58 16.25 -0.57 -5.53
CA ASN A 58 15.76 -1.73 -4.79
C ASN A 58 15.56 -2.93 -5.74
N PRO A 59 16.12 -4.12 -5.45
CA PRO A 59 15.85 -5.29 -6.29
C PRO A 59 14.37 -5.66 -6.33
N ASN A 60 13.63 -5.50 -5.21
CA ASN A 60 12.22 -5.86 -5.12
C ASN A 60 11.32 -4.89 -5.92
N THR A 61 11.62 -3.58 -5.92
CA THR A 61 10.88 -2.62 -6.76
C THR A 61 11.18 -2.82 -8.24
N LYS A 62 12.43 -3.17 -8.59
CA LYS A 62 12.85 -3.48 -9.96
C LYS A 62 12.11 -4.71 -10.49
N GLN A 63 12.05 -5.79 -9.71
CA GLN A 63 11.26 -6.99 -10.06
C GLN A 63 9.76 -6.67 -10.16
N ALA A 64 9.19 -5.92 -9.20
CA ALA A 64 7.78 -5.51 -9.25
C ALA A 64 7.46 -4.65 -10.49
N ALA A 65 8.36 -3.77 -10.91
CA ALA A 65 8.22 -2.97 -12.12
C ALA A 65 8.36 -3.80 -13.40
N VAL A 66 9.22 -4.83 -13.42
CA VAL A 66 9.29 -5.81 -14.53
C VAL A 66 7.98 -6.59 -14.62
N ARG A 67 7.51 -7.18 -13.52
CA ARG A 67 6.22 -7.91 -13.45
C ARG A 67 5.08 -7.00 -13.92
N GLY A 68 5.01 -5.76 -13.45
CA GLY A 68 3.99 -4.80 -13.87
C GLY A 68 3.99 -4.52 -15.37
N ARG A 69 5.17 -4.25 -15.98
CA ARG A 69 5.24 -4.08 -17.44
C ARG A 69 4.80 -5.33 -18.21
N GLN A 70 5.15 -6.52 -17.72
CA GLN A 70 4.73 -7.77 -18.35
C GLN A 70 3.20 -7.95 -18.25
N MET A 71 2.60 -7.69 -17.08
CA MET A 71 1.14 -7.72 -16.92
C MET A 71 0.42 -6.75 -17.87
N HIS A 72 0.88 -5.49 -18.00
CA HIS A 72 0.26 -4.53 -18.93
C HIS A 72 0.42 -4.95 -20.40
N ARG A 73 1.54 -5.59 -20.76
CA ARG A 73 1.77 -6.16 -22.10
C ARG A 73 0.80 -7.30 -22.40
N ASP A 74 0.67 -8.25 -21.49
CA ASP A 74 -0.05 -9.51 -21.72
C ASP A 74 -1.55 -9.40 -21.49
N TYR A 75 -2.01 -8.43 -20.67
CA TYR A 75 -3.43 -8.28 -20.35
C TYR A 75 -4.28 -7.97 -21.58
N ASN A 76 -5.35 -8.75 -21.76
CA ASN A 76 -6.33 -8.61 -22.82
C ASN A 76 -7.60 -7.96 -22.27
N TYR A 77 -7.92 -6.75 -22.74
CA TYR A 77 -9.10 -5.99 -22.31
C TYR A 77 -10.38 -6.35 -23.11
N GLY A 78 -10.27 -7.26 -24.07
CA GLY A 78 -11.35 -7.70 -24.96
C GLY A 78 -11.24 -7.16 -26.38
N ALA A 79 -12.03 -7.76 -27.28
CA ALA A 79 -12.10 -7.35 -28.69
C ALA A 79 -12.65 -5.92 -28.83
N GLY A 80 -12.05 -5.15 -29.74
CA GLY A 80 -12.37 -3.73 -29.98
C GLY A 80 -11.62 -2.73 -29.10
N THR A 81 -10.73 -3.21 -28.21
CA THR A 81 -9.90 -2.33 -27.39
C THR A 81 -8.60 -1.92 -28.10
N ILE A 82 -8.21 -0.65 -27.96
CA ILE A 82 -6.95 -0.09 -28.44
C ILE A 82 -6.03 0.10 -27.23
N LYS A 83 -4.88 -0.59 -27.18
CA LYS A 83 -3.91 -0.51 -26.09
C LYS A 83 -3.02 0.74 -26.19
N GLU A 84 -2.45 1.16 -25.07
CA GLU A 84 -1.53 2.31 -24.94
C GLU A 84 -2.08 3.62 -25.55
N PHE A 85 -3.38 3.87 -25.38
CA PHE A 85 -4.07 4.96 -26.05
C PHE A 85 -3.70 6.35 -25.49
N THR A 86 -3.06 7.18 -26.31
CA THR A 86 -2.68 8.56 -25.95
C THR A 86 -3.87 9.52 -26.06
N ILE A 87 -4.11 10.27 -24.98
CA ILE A 87 -5.12 11.31 -24.88
C ILE A 87 -4.37 12.64 -24.72
N PRO A 88 -4.33 13.52 -25.75
CA PRO A 88 -3.52 14.74 -25.73
C PRO A 88 -3.83 15.63 -24.51
N GLY A 89 -2.80 16.00 -23.73
CA GLY A 89 -2.94 16.75 -22.47
C GLY A 89 -3.39 15.93 -21.26
N TYR A 90 -3.93 14.73 -21.45
CA TYR A 90 -4.49 13.88 -20.38
C TYR A 90 -3.71 12.58 -20.15
N GLY A 91 -2.64 12.30 -20.90
CA GLY A 91 -1.72 11.18 -20.68
C GLY A 91 -2.03 9.96 -21.58
N ARG A 92 -1.63 8.76 -21.13
CA ARG A 92 -1.76 7.52 -21.91
C ARG A 92 -2.48 6.45 -21.08
N ALA A 93 -3.66 6.04 -21.52
CA ALA A 93 -4.44 4.99 -20.88
C ALA A 93 -3.92 3.60 -21.29
N ASP A 94 -4.13 2.59 -20.45
CA ASP A 94 -3.67 1.23 -20.75
C ASP A 94 -4.44 0.62 -21.93
N ALA A 95 -5.77 0.82 -21.97
CA ALA A 95 -6.59 0.55 -23.14
C ALA A 95 -7.85 1.42 -23.19
N VAL A 96 -8.42 1.57 -24.39
CA VAL A 96 -9.69 2.27 -24.63
C VAL A 96 -10.55 1.50 -25.64
N ASP A 97 -11.83 1.30 -25.35
CA ASP A 97 -12.86 0.91 -26.32
C ASP A 97 -13.62 2.17 -26.74
N LEU A 98 -13.37 2.64 -27.96
CA LEU A 98 -13.98 3.88 -28.48
C LEU A 98 -15.48 3.69 -28.76
N SER A 99 -15.90 2.51 -29.20
CA SER A 99 -17.29 2.21 -29.58
C SER A 99 -18.20 2.12 -28.35
N LYS A 100 -17.72 1.47 -27.29
CA LYS A 100 -18.43 1.33 -26.01
C LYS A 100 -18.17 2.51 -25.04
N ARG A 101 -17.32 3.46 -25.43
CA ARG A 101 -16.83 4.59 -24.60
C ARG A 101 -16.28 4.15 -23.24
N ILE A 102 -15.44 3.12 -23.23
CA ILE A 102 -14.82 2.58 -22.00
C ILE A 102 -13.32 2.91 -22.00
N VAL A 103 -12.82 3.50 -20.91
CA VAL A 103 -11.38 3.61 -20.64
C VAL A 103 -10.98 2.65 -19.53
N TYR A 104 -9.86 1.97 -19.74
CA TYR A 104 -9.35 0.91 -18.89
C TYR A 104 -7.99 1.28 -18.28
N GLU A 105 -7.79 0.88 -17.03
CA GLU A 105 -6.52 0.95 -16.32
C GLU A 105 -6.30 -0.36 -15.58
N LEU A 106 -5.05 -0.83 -15.54
CA LEU A 106 -4.62 -2.01 -14.81
C LEU A 106 -3.67 -1.59 -13.67
N LYS A 107 -3.83 -2.20 -12.48
CA LYS A 107 -2.98 -1.91 -11.32
C LYS A 107 -2.63 -3.17 -10.53
N PRO A 108 -1.46 -3.25 -9.88
CA PRO A 108 -1.23 -4.31 -8.89
C PRO A 108 -2.24 -4.15 -7.75
N ASN A 109 -2.71 -5.27 -7.19
CA ASN A 109 -3.73 -5.32 -6.15
C ASN A 109 -3.20 -4.81 -4.79
N ASN A 110 -3.05 -3.49 -4.65
CA ASN A 110 -2.82 -2.82 -3.39
C ASN A 110 -3.53 -1.45 -3.34
N PRO A 111 -3.98 -0.99 -2.16
CA PRO A 111 -4.79 0.23 -2.04
C PRO A 111 -4.15 1.49 -2.65
N LYS A 112 -2.82 1.65 -2.48
CA LYS A 112 -2.08 2.81 -2.99
C LYS A 112 -1.95 2.83 -4.52
N ALA A 113 -1.97 1.68 -5.18
CA ALA A 113 -1.97 1.60 -6.65
C ALA A 113 -3.39 1.76 -7.20
N ILE A 114 -4.38 1.12 -6.57
CA ILE A 114 -5.81 1.23 -6.90
C ILE A 114 -6.27 2.70 -6.85
N ALA A 115 -5.98 3.41 -5.76
CA ALA A 115 -6.32 4.82 -5.61
C ALA A 115 -5.66 5.74 -6.67
N ARG A 116 -4.45 5.40 -7.14
CA ARG A 116 -3.81 6.11 -8.26
C ARG A 116 -4.48 5.78 -9.60
N GLY A 117 -4.87 4.52 -9.80
CA GLY A 117 -5.62 4.08 -10.99
C GLY A 117 -6.92 4.86 -11.16
N TYR A 118 -7.72 5.02 -10.09
CA TYR A 118 -8.93 5.84 -10.15
C TYR A 118 -8.65 7.32 -10.48
N LYS A 119 -7.58 7.92 -9.94
CA LYS A 119 -7.16 9.29 -10.31
C LYS A 119 -6.77 9.41 -11.79
N GLN A 120 -6.09 8.39 -12.35
CA GLN A 120 -5.77 8.34 -13.77
C GLN A 120 -7.04 8.20 -14.62
N LEU A 121 -7.92 7.26 -14.28
CA LEU A 121 -9.20 7.01 -14.96
C LEU A 121 -10.10 8.25 -15.00
N ALA A 122 -10.25 8.98 -13.89
CA ALA A 122 -11.03 10.21 -13.84
C ALA A 122 -10.51 11.27 -14.82
N ARG A 123 -9.19 11.51 -14.82
CA ARG A 123 -8.51 12.41 -15.76
C ARG A 123 -8.64 11.95 -17.22
N TYR A 124 -8.55 10.65 -17.49
CA TYR A 124 -8.74 10.13 -18.86
C TYR A 124 -10.18 10.28 -19.34
N ALA A 125 -11.16 10.01 -18.48
CA ALA A 125 -12.58 10.19 -18.80
C ALA A 125 -12.87 11.66 -19.11
N GLU A 126 -12.32 12.62 -18.35
CA GLU A 126 -12.40 14.05 -18.66
C GLU A 126 -11.81 14.36 -20.04
N GLY A 127 -10.57 13.92 -20.31
CA GLY A 127 -9.88 14.18 -21.57
C GLY A 127 -10.59 13.57 -22.80
N LEU A 128 -11.12 12.36 -22.66
CA LEU A 128 -11.91 11.70 -23.71
C LEU A 128 -13.27 12.39 -23.89
N SER A 129 -13.92 12.84 -22.81
CA SER A 129 -15.16 13.62 -22.89
C SER A 129 -14.94 14.95 -23.63
N ARG A 130 -13.81 15.64 -23.39
CA ARG A 130 -13.49 16.89 -24.09
C ARG A 130 -13.06 16.68 -25.55
N THR A 131 -12.30 15.63 -25.86
CA THR A 131 -11.74 15.41 -27.21
C THR A 131 -12.65 14.63 -28.15
N ARG A 132 -13.60 13.85 -27.62
CA ARG A 132 -14.51 12.99 -28.41
C ARG A 132 -15.99 13.14 -28.05
N GLY A 133 -16.33 13.92 -27.02
CA GLY A 133 -17.70 14.07 -26.56
C GLY A 133 -18.24 12.85 -25.80
N GLY A 134 -19.44 13.02 -25.24
CA GLY A 134 -20.15 12.00 -24.48
C GLY A 134 -19.55 11.70 -23.11
N GLN A 135 -20.26 10.88 -22.33
CA GLN A 135 -19.74 10.33 -21.08
C GLN A 135 -18.94 9.04 -21.34
N TRP A 136 -17.91 8.83 -20.52
CA TRP A 136 -16.97 7.71 -20.63
C TRP A 136 -17.01 6.85 -19.37
N ILE A 137 -17.19 5.54 -19.56
CA ILE A 137 -17.18 4.54 -18.50
C ILE A 137 -15.72 4.26 -18.12
N THR A 138 -15.42 4.27 -16.83
CA THR A 138 -14.10 3.90 -16.32
C THR A 138 -14.11 2.47 -15.80
N LYS A 139 -13.07 1.68 -16.11
CA LYS A 139 -12.89 0.33 -15.57
C LYS A 139 -11.46 0.14 -15.06
N LEU A 140 -11.36 -0.20 -13.77
CA LEU A 140 -10.10 -0.57 -13.13
C LEU A 140 -10.04 -2.09 -13.00
N PHE A 141 -8.92 -2.68 -13.42
CA PHE A 141 -8.60 -4.09 -13.19
C PHE A 141 -7.38 -4.24 -12.26
N THR A 142 -7.27 -5.38 -11.58
CA THR A 142 -6.15 -5.68 -10.67
C THR A 142 -5.48 -7.03 -10.94
N TYR A 143 -4.22 -7.18 -10.47
CA TYR A 143 -3.35 -8.37 -10.59
C TYR A 143 -2.37 -8.54 -9.41
#